data_AF-A0A7X9S6E4-F1
#
_entry.id   AF-A0A7X9S6E4-F1
#
_cell.length_a   1.000
_cell.length_b   1.000
_cell.length_c   1.000
_cell.angle_alpha   90.00
_cell.angle_beta   90.00
_cell.angle_gamma   90.00
#
_symmetry.space_group_name_H-M   'P 1'
#
loop_
_entity.id
_entity.type
_entity.pdbx_description
1 polymer ?
#
loop_
_entity_poly.entity_id
_entity_poly.type
_entity_poly.pdbx_seq_one_letter_code
_entity_poly.pdbx_strand_id
1 'polypeptide(L)'
;MGSSSQPQNPAPKYPIQNDSNVSVKDGWYYIKNVNAQKYLQVTNNTGIAGQNIEIGTGTGVQGQKWYVKNLGNGYITLQSGLGNFMIDIANGQNSDGTNVCQWSYGGYANQQWIFEPVGI
;
A
#
# COMPACT_ATOMS: atom_id res chain seq x y z
N MET A 1 -7.12 4.00 -36.86
CA MET A 1 -6.45 4.19 -35.56
C MET A 1 -7.18 3.32 -34.56
N GLY A 2 -6.62 2.15 -34.23
CA GLY A 2 -7.31 1.15 -33.42
C GLY A 2 -7.29 1.54 -31.96
N SER A 3 -8.46 1.67 -31.36
CA SER A 3 -8.61 1.74 -29.90
C SER A 3 -8.38 0.34 -29.32
N SER A 4 -7.22 0.12 -28.70
CA SER A 4 -7.06 -1.03 -27.81
C SER A 4 -7.82 -0.72 -26.51
N SER A 5 -9.04 -1.22 -26.39
CA SER A 5 -9.70 -1.32 -25.09
C SER A 5 -8.91 -2.32 -24.25
N GLN A 6 -8.16 -1.82 -23.27
CA GLN A 6 -7.57 -2.67 -22.24
C GLN A 6 -8.71 -3.45 -21.56
N PRO A 7 -8.58 -4.76 -21.31
CA PRO A 7 -9.56 -5.47 -20.52
C PRO A 7 -9.63 -4.81 -19.14
N GLN A 8 -10.76 -4.19 -18.82
CA GLN A 8 -11.06 -3.80 -17.45
C GLN A 8 -11.17 -5.09 -16.66
N ASN A 9 -10.15 -5.36 -15.84
CA ASN A 9 -10.24 -6.39 -14.82
C ASN A 9 -11.45 -6.04 -13.94
N PRO A 10 -12.39 -6.96 -13.68
CA PRO A 10 -13.53 -6.63 -12.84
C PRO A 10 -13.00 -6.11 -11.51
N ALA A 11 -13.46 -4.93 -11.11
CA ALA A 11 -13.24 -4.42 -9.76
C ALA A 11 -13.58 -5.53 -8.76
N PRO A 12 -12.82 -5.69 -7.66
CA PRO A 12 -13.26 -6.51 -6.54
C PRO A 12 -14.67 -6.06 -6.15
N LYS A 13 -15.68 -6.85 -6.53
CA LYS A 13 -17.07 -6.63 -6.14
C LYS A 13 -17.41 -7.71 -5.14
N TYR A 14 -17.00 -7.50 -3.90
CA TYR A 14 -17.54 -8.27 -2.80
C TYR A 14 -18.42 -7.35 -1.95
N PRO A 15 -19.72 -7.71 -1.77
CA PRO A 15 -20.57 -7.01 -0.82
C PRO A 15 -19.93 -7.11 0.56
N ILE A 16 -20.15 -6.10 1.40
CA ILE A 16 -19.75 -6.09 2.82
C ILE A 16 -20.46 -7.29 3.49
N GLN A 17 -19.84 -8.46 3.42
CA GLN A 17 -20.21 -9.61 4.23
C GLN A 17 -19.40 -9.48 5.51
N ASN A 18 -20.10 -9.68 6.63
CA ASN A 18 -19.56 -9.79 7.98
C ASN A 18 -18.61 -11.00 8.08
N ASP A 19 -17.51 -10.98 7.34
CA ASP A 19 -16.36 -11.81 7.60
C ASP A 19 -15.38 -10.95 8.38
N SER A 20 -14.98 -11.45 9.53
CA SER A 20 -13.98 -10.85 10.42
C SER A 20 -12.82 -10.27 9.61
N ASN A 21 -12.81 -8.94 9.45
CA ASN A 21 -11.69 -8.20 8.86
C ASN A 21 -10.41 -8.79 9.43
N VAL A 22 -9.58 -9.37 8.56
CA VAL A 22 -8.29 -9.93 8.97
C VAL A 22 -7.48 -8.76 9.52
N SER A 23 -7.42 -8.65 10.85
CA SER A 23 -6.62 -7.62 11.50
C SER A 23 -5.17 -8.08 11.48
N VAL A 24 -4.34 -7.39 10.70
CA VAL A 24 -2.90 -7.51 10.80
C VAL A 24 -2.48 -6.77 12.06
N LYS A 25 -1.82 -7.45 13.00
CA LYS A 25 -1.39 -6.86 14.27
C LYS A 25 -0.53 -5.62 14.04
N ASP A 26 -0.59 -4.67 14.96
CA ASP A 26 0.34 -3.54 14.95
C ASP A 26 1.78 -4.03 15.04
N GLY A 27 2.68 -3.44 14.25
CA GLY A 27 4.08 -3.84 14.25
C GLY A 27 4.82 -3.54 12.96
N TRP A 28 6.12 -3.84 12.95
CA TRP A 28 6.97 -3.70 11.78
C TRP A 28 6.89 -4.94 10.89
N TYR A 29 6.62 -4.72 9.61
CA TYR A 29 6.53 -5.75 8.58
C TYR A 29 7.44 -5.46 7.41
N TYR A 30 7.84 -6.53 6.73
CA TYR A 30 8.22 -6.48 5.32
C TYR A 30 7.04 -7.02 4.50
N ILE A 31 6.69 -6.35 3.40
CA ILE A 31 5.60 -6.78 2.52
C ILE A 31 6.22 -7.39 1.27
N LYS A 32 6.05 -8.70 1.09
CA LYS A 32 6.69 -9.47 -0.01
C LYS A 32 5.66 -9.88 -1.04
N ASN A 33 5.92 -9.59 -2.31
CA ASN A 33 5.19 -10.20 -3.41
C ASN A 33 5.68 -11.65 -3.61
N VAL A 34 4.75 -12.61 -3.59
CA VAL A 34 5.06 -14.05 -3.68
C VAL A 34 5.56 -14.46 -5.07
N ASN A 35 5.04 -13.88 -6.15
CA ASN A 35 5.50 -14.21 -7.50
C ASN A 35 6.89 -13.64 -7.79
N ALA A 36 7.06 -12.33 -7.55
CA ALA A 36 8.30 -11.62 -7.89
C ALA A 36 9.44 -11.91 -6.90
N GLN A 37 9.15 -12.45 -5.72
CA GLN A 37 10.11 -12.63 -4.61
C GLN A 37 10.80 -11.32 -4.19
N LYS A 38 10.09 -10.19 -4.37
CA LYS A 38 10.54 -8.83 -4.07
C LYS A 38 9.66 -8.19 -3.00
N TYR A 39 10.19 -7.15 -2.36
CA TYR A 39 9.55 -6.46 -1.26
C TYR A 39 9.09 -5.06 -1.68
N LEU A 40 7.95 -4.63 -1.14
CA LEU A 40 7.48 -3.26 -1.24
C LEU A 40 8.53 -2.34 -0.61
N GLN A 41 8.98 -1.33 -1.36
CA GLN A 41 10.05 -0.45 -0.94
C GLN A 41 9.83 0.99 -1.38
N VAL A 42 10.39 1.91 -0.60
CA VAL A 42 10.63 3.28 -1.04
C VAL A 42 11.81 3.29 -2.01
N THR A 43 11.57 3.82 -3.21
CA THR A 43 12.59 3.92 -4.26
C THR A 43 13.83 4.64 -3.72
N ASN A 44 15.02 4.10 -4.00
CA ASN A 44 16.31 4.61 -3.52
C ASN A 44 16.43 4.76 -1.99
N ASN A 45 15.57 4.12 -1.18
CA ASN A 45 15.62 4.18 0.28
C ASN A 45 15.69 5.64 0.82
N THR A 46 14.98 6.57 0.18
CA THR A 46 15.09 8.01 0.45
C THR A 46 13.84 8.52 1.17
N GLY A 47 13.99 9.07 2.37
CA GLY A 47 12.90 9.57 3.22
C GLY A 47 12.46 11.00 2.85
N ILE A 48 11.86 11.17 1.68
CA ILE A 48 11.27 12.45 1.23
C ILE A 48 9.82 12.25 0.80
N ALA A 49 9.00 13.28 1.02
CA ALA A 49 7.64 13.33 0.53
C ALA A 49 7.62 13.27 -1.01
N GLY A 50 6.75 12.43 -1.55
CA GLY A 50 6.60 12.20 -2.99
C GLY A 50 7.50 11.11 -3.56
N GLN A 51 8.39 10.52 -2.76
CA GLN A 51 9.21 9.40 -3.23
C GLN A 51 8.33 8.22 -3.63
N ASN A 52 8.63 7.63 -4.78
CA ASN A 52 7.87 6.53 -5.34
C ASN A 52 7.94 5.24 -4.50
N ILE A 53 6.84 4.48 -4.43
CA ILE A 53 6.81 3.12 -3.88
C ILE A 53 6.91 2.11 -5.04
N GLU A 54 7.81 1.15 -4.91
CA GLU A 54 8.09 0.13 -5.92
C GLU A 54 8.33 -1.24 -5.27
N ILE A 55 8.66 -2.27 -6.07
CA ILE A 55 9.14 -3.56 -5.54
C ILE A 55 10.63 -3.75 -5.81
N GLY A 56 11.39 -4.19 -4.80
CA GLY A 56 12.84 -4.40 -4.89
C GLY A 56 13.34 -5.68 -4.25
N THR A 57 14.59 -6.01 -4.52
CA THR A 57 15.28 -7.14 -3.86
C THR A 57 15.33 -6.91 -2.36
N GLY A 58 15.01 -7.93 -1.56
CA GLY A 58 15.05 -7.82 -0.10
C GLY A 58 16.46 -7.61 0.43
N THR A 59 16.71 -6.45 1.02
CA THR A 59 18.00 -6.06 1.61
C THR A 59 17.90 -5.73 3.10
N GLY A 60 16.67 -5.55 3.63
CA GLY A 60 16.43 -5.24 5.04
C GLY A 60 16.63 -3.76 5.42
N VAL A 61 16.83 -2.89 4.43
CA VAL A 61 16.96 -1.44 4.64
C VAL A 61 15.66 -0.83 5.15
N GLN A 62 15.74 0.37 5.75
CA GLN A 62 14.60 1.03 6.39
C GLN A 62 13.43 1.28 5.43
N GLY A 63 13.71 1.64 4.18
CA GLY A 63 12.72 1.85 3.13
C GLY A 63 11.98 0.59 2.70
N GLN A 64 12.32 -0.60 3.23
CA GLN A 64 11.56 -1.84 3.05
C GLN A 64 10.68 -2.19 4.25
N LYS A 65 10.77 -1.43 5.34
CA LYS A 65 10.02 -1.67 6.57
C LYS A 65 8.79 -0.79 6.61
N TRP A 66 7.66 -1.40 6.97
CA TRP A 66 6.37 -0.75 7.08
C TRP A 66 5.77 -1.05 8.46
N TYR A 67 5.54 -0.02 9.26
CA TYR A 67 4.81 -0.17 10.50
C TYR A 67 3.32 -0.17 10.19
N VAL A 68 2.67 -1.32 10.40
CA VAL A 68 1.22 -1.45 10.37
C VAL A 68 0.69 -0.86 11.67
N LYS A 69 -0.28 0.04 11.55
CA LYS A 69 -1.08 0.53 12.67
C LYS A 69 -2.55 0.41 12.32
N ASN A 70 -3.31 -0.32 13.14
CA ASN A 70 -4.75 -0.44 13.03
C ASN A 70 -5.43 0.88 13.47
N LEU A 71 -6.40 1.32 12.67
CA LEU A 71 -7.27 2.47 12.97
C LEU A 71 -8.68 2.03 13.43
N GLY A 72 -8.93 0.72 13.49
CA GLY A 72 -10.27 0.15 13.72
C GLY A 72 -11.01 -0.10 12.41
N ASN A 73 -12.09 -0.90 12.47
CA ASN A 73 -12.94 -1.22 11.32
C ASN A 73 -12.21 -1.77 10.08
N GLY A 74 -11.05 -2.42 10.27
CA GLY A 74 -10.23 -2.97 9.19
C GLY A 74 -9.27 -1.99 8.50
N TYR A 75 -9.33 -0.70 8.82
CA TYR A 75 -8.42 0.31 8.28
C TYR A 75 -7.05 0.24 8.95
N ILE A 76 -6.00 0.40 8.16
CA ILE A 76 -4.62 0.49 8.62
C ILE A 76 -3.89 1.67 7.98
N THR A 77 -2.83 2.14 8.63
CA THR A 77 -1.76 2.94 7.99
C THR A 77 -0.49 2.12 7.89
N LEU A 78 0.35 2.42 6.90
CA LEU A 78 1.63 1.78 6.67
C LEU A 78 2.74 2.84 6.74
N GLN A 79 3.36 2.99 7.91
CA GLN A 79 4.42 3.99 8.11
C GLN A 79 5.77 3.48 7.63
N SER A 80 6.46 4.28 6.82
CA SER A 80 7.81 4.00 6.35
C SER A 80 8.82 3.94 7.51
N GLY A 81 9.76 2.99 7.45
CA GLY A 81 10.91 2.98 8.35
C GLY A 81 11.86 4.17 8.18
N LEU A 82 11.67 5.00 7.14
CA LEU A 82 12.47 6.18 6.84
C LEU A 82 11.99 7.46 7.54
N GLY A 83 10.91 7.42 8.30
CA GLY A 83 10.41 8.56 9.07
C GLY A 83 8.91 8.58 9.24
N ASN A 84 8.35 9.77 9.48
CA ASN A 84 6.90 9.96 9.62
C ASN A 84 6.21 10.11 8.25
N PHE A 85 6.41 9.12 7.38
CA PHE A 85 5.79 9.03 6.06
C PHE A 85 4.86 7.82 5.98
N MET A 86 3.72 7.95 5.32
CA MET A 86 2.78 6.87 5.05
C MET A 86 2.76 6.52 3.57
N ILE A 87 2.37 5.29 3.24
CA ILE A 87 1.96 4.95 1.87
C ILE A 87 0.71 5.79 1.53
N ASP A 88 0.80 6.55 0.44
CA ASP A 88 -0.13 7.60 0.05
C ASP A 88 -0.51 7.47 -1.43
N ILE A 89 -1.79 7.65 -1.75
CA ILE A 89 -2.24 7.86 -3.14
C ILE A 89 -2.03 9.33 -3.52
N ALA A 90 -1.13 9.57 -4.48
CA ALA A 90 -0.65 10.91 -4.83
C ALA A 90 -1.80 11.90 -5.09
N ASN A 91 -1.75 13.04 -4.41
CA ASN A 91 -2.75 14.12 -4.47
C ASN A 91 -4.19 13.68 -4.12
N GLY A 92 -4.35 12.54 -3.42
CA GLY A 92 -5.66 11.99 -3.08
C GLY A 92 -6.55 11.68 -4.28
N GLN A 93 -5.98 11.47 -5.46
CA GLN A 93 -6.76 11.17 -6.67
C GLN A 93 -7.35 9.75 -6.59
N ASN A 94 -8.41 9.52 -7.36
CA ASN A 94 -9.11 8.23 -7.42
C ASN A 94 -9.11 7.60 -8.82
N SER A 95 -8.32 8.15 -9.76
CA SER A 95 -8.18 7.57 -11.09
C SER A 95 -7.21 6.40 -11.10
N ASP A 96 -7.52 5.37 -11.89
CA ASP A 96 -6.63 4.23 -12.11
C ASP A 96 -5.24 4.69 -12.58
N GLY A 97 -4.20 4.02 -12.08
CA GLY A 97 -2.82 4.36 -12.39
C GLY A 97 -2.28 5.59 -11.65
N THR A 98 -3.07 6.20 -10.75
CA THR A 98 -2.53 7.20 -9.80
C THR A 98 -1.37 6.59 -9.03
N ASN A 99 -0.29 7.37 -8.92
CA ASN A 99 0.92 6.88 -8.28
C ASN A 99 0.73 6.60 -6.79
N VAL A 100 1.38 5.54 -6.31
CA VAL A 100 1.57 5.27 -4.88
C VAL A 100 2.93 5.81 -4.48
N CYS A 101 2.94 6.78 -3.57
CA CYS A 101 4.18 7.38 -3.04
C CYS A 101 4.22 7.27 -1.52
N GLN A 102 5.33 7.69 -0.91
CA GLN A 102 5.30 8.05 0.50
C GLN A 102 5.01 9.54 0.64
N TRP A 103 4.20 9.91 1.63
CA TRP A 103 3.96 11.32 1.97
C TRP A 103 3.90 11.50 3.48
N SER A 104 4.18 12.72 3.96
CA SER A 104 4.10 13.03 5.39
C SER A 104 2.72 12.67 5.94
N TYR A 105 2.69 12.07 7.14
CA TYR A 105 1.43 11.71 7.77
C TYR A 105 0.53 12.93 7.97
N GLY A 106 -0.68 12.86 7.41
CA GLY A 106 -1.72 13.87 7.52
C GLY A 106 -3.06 13.34 8.05
N GLY A 107 -3.19 12.03 8.27
CA GLY A 107 -4.41 11.40 8.77
C GLY A 107 -5.54 11.29 7.74
N TYR A 108 -5.26 11.61 6.48
CA TYR A 108 -6.23 11.62 5.39
C TYR A 108 -6.55 10.21 4.86
N ALA A 109 -7.70 10.05 4.22
CA ALA A 109 -8.16 8.75 3.71
C ALA A 109 -7.24 8.14 2.64
N ASN A 110 -6.54 8.96 1.83
CA ASN A 110 -5.56 8.51 0.85
C ASN A 110 -4.29 7.90 1.47
N GLN A 111 -4.17 7.90 2.80
CA GLN A 111 -3.09 7.27 3.57
C GLN A 111 -3.57 6.02 4.33
N GLN A 112 -4.84 5.64 4.16
CA GLN A 112 -5.48 4.52 4.85
C GLN A 112 -5.75 3.40 3.85
N TRP A 113 -5.51 2.17 4.29
CA TRP A 113 -5.59 0.97 3.46
C TRP A 113 -6.41 -0.10 4.16
N ILE A 114 -6.99 -1.01 3.38
CA ILE A 114 -7.63 -2.24 3.87
C ILE A 114 -6.89 -3.41 3.22
N PHE A 115 -6.61 -4.46 3.98
CA PHE A 115 -6.23 -5.74 3.41
C PHE A 115 -7.47 -6.57 3.16
N GLU A 116 -7.86 -6.69 1.89
CA GLU A 116 -8.98 -7.52 1.49
C GLU A 116 -8.54 -8.98 1.35
N PRO A 117 -9.16 -9.93 2.07
CA PRO A 117 -8.89 -11.34 1.85
C PRO A 117 -9.41 -11.75 0.47
N VAL A 118 -8.53 -12.34 -0.33
CA VAL A 118 -8.94 -13.08 -1.53
C VAL A 118 -9.12 -14.52 -1.07
N GLY A 119 -10.36 -15.03 -1.13
CA GLY A 119 -10.69 -16.40 -0.72
C GLY A 119 -9.70 -17.42 -1.29
N ILE A 120 -9.38 -18.43 -0.48
CA ILE A 120 -8.42 -19.50 -0.81
C ILE A 120 -9.10 -20.55 -1.69
#